data_AF-A0A7K2VF08-F1
#
_entry.id   AF-A0A7K2VF08-F1
#
_cell.length_a   1.000
_cell.length_b   1.000
_cell.length_c   1.000
_cell.angle_alpha   90.00
_cell.angle_beta   90.00
_cell.angle_gamma   90.00
#
_symmetry.space_group_name_H-M   'P 1'
#
loop_
_entity.id
_entity.type
_entity.pdbx_description
1 polymer ?
#
loop_
_entity_poly.entity_id
_entity_poly.type
_entity_poly.pdbx_seq_one_letter_code
_entity_poly.pdbx_strand_id
1 'polypeptide(L)'
;MVTRRFVGVGGVRLAYRVWGPPEGPPLVLAVRRQIDTPPAAWAAALGGITARTLILAGGPRSHVPRESVTELARLIPDARLRTIPVGHLIHREAPEAFTAVVTEFPGGPSAGR
;
A
#
# COMPACT_ATOMS: atom_id res chain seq x y z
N MET A 1 27.15 -13.05 1.89
CA MET A 1 26.60 -14.43 1.96
C MET A 1 25.30 -14.38 2.75
N VAL A 2 24.18 -14.81 2.18
CA VAL A 2 22.86 -14.72 2.84
C VAL A 2 22.59 -16.03 3.60
N THR A 3 22.71 -16.02 4.93
CA THR A 3 22.48 -17.22 5.74
C THR A 3 20.98 -17.51 5.86
N ARG A 4 20.54 -18.63 5.29
CA ARG A 4 19.16 -19.13 5.41
C ARG A 4 18.99 -19.85 6.75
N ARG A 5 18.00 -19.47 7.54
CA ARG A 5 17.67 -20.08 8.84
C ARG A 5 16.35 -20.86 8.75
N PHE A 6 16.12 -21.75 9.71
CA PHE A 6 14.89 -22.55 9.79
C PHE A 6 14.32 -22.49 11.20
N VAL A 7 12.99 -22.54 11.32
CA VAL A 7 12.28 -22.72 12.59
C VAL A 7 11.16 -23.76 12.40
N GLY A 8 10.95 -24.61 13.41
CA GLY A 8 9.85 -25.57 13.44
C GLY A 8 8.70 -25.04 14.31
N VAL A 9 7.48 -25.02 13.79
CA VAL A 9 6.26 -24.62 14.52
C VAL A 9 5.12 -25.55 14.12
N GLY A 10 4.53 -26.27 15.08
CA GLY A 10 3.35 -27.11 14.84
C GLY A 10 3.50 -28.14 13.71
N GLY A 11 4.68 -28.75 13.56
CA GLY A 11 4.97 -29.70 12.47
C GLY A 11 5.36 -29.06 11.13
N VAL A 12 5.31 -27.73 11.01
CA VAL A 12 5.73 -26.99 9.81
C VAL A 12 7.15 -26.47 10.00
N ARG A 13 8.02 -26.68 8.99
CA ARG A 13 9.38 -26.12 8.95
C ARG A 13 9.40 -24.88 8.05
N LEU A 14 9.59 -23.71 8.66
CA LEU A 14 9.66 -22.42 7.94
C LEU A 14 11.12 -22.04 7.70
N ALA A 15 11.48 -21.82 6.43
CA ALA A 15 12.75 -21.24 6.06
C ALA A 15 12.62 -19.71 6.05
N TYR A 16 13.49 -18.99 6.75
CA TYR A 16 13.44 -17.54 6.85
C TYR A 16 14.83 -16.91 6.73
N ARG A 17 14.82 -15.60 6.51
CA ARG A 17 15.99 -14.74 6.53
C ARG A 17 15.68 -13.54 7.40
N VAL A 18 16.66 -13.10 8.18
CA VAL A 18 16.59 -11.88 8.98
C VAL A 18 17.52 -10.87 8.35
N TRP A 19 17.09 -9.62 8.30
CA TRP A 19 17.90 -8.49 7.84
C TRP A 19 17.65 -7.31 8.78
N GLY A 20 18.66 -6.47 8.97
CA GLY A 20 18.63 -5.33 9.90
C GLY A 20 19.41 -5.58 11.20
N PRO A 21 19.35 -4.62 12.14
CA PRO A 21 20.04 -4.70 13.44
C PRO A 21 19.59 -5.93 14.24
N PRO A 22 20.51 -6.73 14.80
CA PRO A 22 20.15 -7.97 15.49
C PRO A 22 19.32 -7.75 16.77
N GLU A 23 19.46 -6.59 17.40
CA GLU A 23 18.69 -6.12 18.55
C GLU A 23 17.38 -5.39 18.17
N GLY A 24 17.13 -5.16 16.88
CA GLY A 24 15.94 -4.49 16.40
C GLY A 24 14.68 -5.37 16.56
N PRO A 25 13.49 -4.77 16.76
CA PRO A 25 12.25 -5.53 16.82
C PRO A 25 11.97 -6.21 15.47
N PRO A 26 11.30 -7.38 15.46
CA PRO A 26 10.95 -8.07 14.23
C PRO A 26 9.87 -7.28 13.47
N LEU A 27 10.30 -6.36 12.60
CA LEU A 27 9.45 -5.35 11.97
C LEU A 27 8.20 -5.93 11.29
N VAL A 28 8.36 -7.03 10.55
CA VAL A 28 7.23 -7.68 9.87
C VAL A 28 6.16 -8.08 10.87
N LEU A 29 6.53 -8.70 12.00
CA LEU A 29 5.58 -9.12 13.02
C LEU A 29 4.97 -7.91 13.76
N ALA A 30 5.77 -6.86 13.99
CA ALA A 30 5.31 -5.65 14.67
C ALA A 30 4.26 -4.88 13.84
N VAL A 31 4.43 -4.84 12.51
CA VAL A 31 3.56 -4.06 11.62
C VAL A 31 2.41 -4.88 11.05
N ARG A 32 2.55 -6.21 10.94
CA ARG A 32 1.55 -7.06 10.26
C ARG A 32 0.15 -6.90 10.83
N ARG A 33 0.01 -6.87 12.16
CA ARG A 33 -1.30 -6.67 12.82
C ARG A 33 -1.93 -5.33 12.45
N GLN A 34 -1.13 -4.27 12.31
CA GLN A 34 -1.64 -2.95 11.91
C GLN A 34 -2.04 -2.92 10.43
N ILE A 35 -1.44 -3.74 9.57
CA ILE A 35 -1.86 -3.87 8.17
C ILE A 35 -3.16 -4.67 8.09
N ASP A 36 -3.24 -5.80 8.80
CA ASP A 36 -4.42 -6.67 8.79
C ASP A 36 -5.61 -6.02 9.52
N THR A 37 -5.36 -5.20 10.54
CA THR A 37 -6.37 -4.46 11.29
C THR A 37 -5.85 -3.05 11.62
N PRO A 38 -6.01 -2.10 10.70
CA PRO A 38 -5.56 -0.71 10.90
C PRO A 38 -6.22 -0.07 12.11
N PRO A 39 -5.45 0.62 12.98
CA PRO A 39 -6.03 1.44 14.04
C PRO A 39 -7.01 2.47 13.46
N ALA A 40 -8.18 2.63 14.09
CA ALA A 40 -9.22 3.57 13.61
C ALA A 40 -8.71 5.02 13.49
N ALA A 41 -7.74 5.41 14.32
CA ALA A 41 -7.08 6.71 14.25
C ALA A 41 -6.42 7.00 12.89
N TRP A 42 -5.99 5.96 12.15
CA TRP A 42 -5.43 6.15 10.81
C TRP A 42 -6.49 6.63 9.83
N ALA A 43 -7.67 6.02 9.85
CA ALA A 43 -8.78 6.46 9.00
C ALA A 43 -9.21 7.90 9.33
N ALA A 44 -9.27 8.23 10.62
CA ALA A 44 -9.57 9.59 11.07
C ALA A 44 -8.52 10.61 10.60
N ALA A 45 -7.24 10.24 10.57
CA ALA A 45 -6.15 11.12 10.15
C ALA A 45 -6.17 11.44 8.64
N LEU A 46 -6.79 10.60 7.80
CA LEU A 46 -6.87 10.82 6.35
C LEU A 46 -7.57 12.13 5.99
N GLY A 47 -8.57 12.55 6.78
CA GLY A 47 -9.26 13.83 6.59
C GLY A 47 -8.35 15.06 6.79
N GLY A 48 -7.22 14.89 7.46
CA GLY A 48 -6.21 15.94 7.65
C GLY A 48 -5.25 16.12 6.46
N ILE A 49 -5.33 15.27 5.43
CA ILE A 49 -4.47 15.39 4.24
C ILE A 49 -4.96 16.58 3.39
N THR A 50 -4.18 17.65 3.39
CA THR A 50 -4.46 18.86 2.60
C THR A 50 -3.82 18.86 1.22
N ALA A 51 -2.87 17.95 0.98
CA ALA A 51 -2.25 17.81 -0.33
C ALA A 51 -3.21 17.10 -1.29
N ARG A 52 -3.21 17.55 -2.55
CA ARG A 52 -3.88 16.80 -3.62
C ARG A 52 -3.32 15.39 -3.66
N THR A 53 -4.21 14.41 -3.71
CA THR A 53 -3.83 13.00 -3.62
C THR A 53 -4.34 12.22 -4.83
N LEU A 54 -3.43 11.47 -5.46
CA LEU A 54 -3.77 10.47 -6.47
C LEU A 54 -3.71 9.08 -5.85
N ILE A 55 -4.78 8.32 -5.99
CA ILE A 55 -4.86 6.92 -5.58
C ILE A 55 -4.93 6.07 -6.85
N LEU A 56 -4.00 5.11 -6.98
CA LEU A 56 -3.96 4.18 -8.10
C LEU A 56 -4.29 2.76 -7.65
N ALA A 57 -5.30 2.16 -8.27
CA ALA A 57 -5.76 0.81 -7.96
C ALA A 57 -5.50 -0.18 -9.10
N GLY A 58 -5.25 -1.44 -8.73
CA GLY A 58 -4.96 -2.54 -9.65
C GLY A 58 -6.16 -3.25 -10.27
N GLY A 59 -7.38 -2.80 -9.96
CA GLY A 59 -8.63 -3.44 -10.39
C GLY A 59 -8.87 -4.81 -9.75
N PRO A 60 -9.81 -5.61 -10.30
CA PRO A 60 -10.26 -6.88 -9.69
C PRO A 60 -9.18 -7.96 -9.53
N ARG A 61 -8.08 -7.87 -10.28
CA ARG A 61 -6.92 -8.79 -10.15
C ARG A 61 -6.00 -8.43 -8.98
N SER A 62 -6.23 -7.30 -8.32
CA SER A 62 -5.48 -6.91 -7.13
C SER A 62 -6.01 -7.66 -5.92
N HIS A 63 -5.11 -8.14 -5.06
CA HIS A 63 -5.48 -8.64 -3.73
C HIS A 63 -5.94 -7.54 -2.76
N VAL A 64 -5.77 -6.26 -3.11
CA VAL A 64 -6.27 -5.14 -2.30
C VAL A 64 -7.77 -4.97 -2.61
N PRO A 65 -8.66 -5.04 -1.61
CA PRO A 65 -10.10 -4.90 -1.82
C PRO A 65 -10.48 -3.56 -2.45
N ARG A 66 -11.48 -3.57 -3.33
CA ARG A 66 -11.98 -2.36 -4.00
C ARG A 66 -12.57 -1.37 -2.98
N GLU A 67 -13.22 -1.89 -1.96
CA GLU A 67 -13.89 -1.15 -0.91
C GLU A 67 -12.88 -0.33 -0.12
N SER A 68 -11.70 -0.90 0.18
CA SER A 68 -10.63 -0.22 0.89
C SER A 68 -10.08 0.99 0.11
N VAL A 69 -9.83 0.84 -1.19
CA VAL A 69 -9.34 1.97 -2.02
C VAL A 69 -10.41 3.02 -2.27
N THR A 70 -11.68 2.62 -2.33
CA THR A 70 -12.81 3.54 -2.47
C THR A 70 -13.00 4.35 -1.20
N GLU A 71 -12.91 3.73 -0.02
CA GLU A 71 -13.00 4.43 1.25
C GLU A 71 -11.84 5.41 1.46
N LEU A 72 -10.61 5.03 1.08
CA LEU A 72 -9.46 5.94 1.09
C LEU A 72 -9.73 7.19 0.25
N ALA A 73 -10.29 7.02 -0.96
CA ALA A 73 -10.64 8.14 -1.83
C ALA A 73 -11.76 9.02 -1.27
N ARG A 74 -12.65 8.46 -0.45
CA ARG A 74 -13.75 9.19 0.20
C ARG A 74 -13.29 9.99 1.41
N LEU A 75 -12.31 9.48 2.16
CA LEU A 75 -11.83 10.09 3.41
C LEU A 75 -10.85 11.24 3.19
N ILE A 76 -10.16 11.28 2.04
CA ILE A 76 -9.20 12.33 1.71
C ILE A 76 -9.91 13.45 0.91
N PRO A 77 -9.89 14.72 1.37
CA PRO A 77 -10.69 15.80 0.79
C PRO A 77 -10.46 16.08 -0.71
N ASP A 78 -9.21 16.03 -1.19
CA ASP A 78 -8.86 16.22 -2.61
C ASP A 78 -8.14 14.97 -3.15
N ALA A 79 -8.85 13.83 -3.08
CA ALA A 79 -8.38 12.58 -3.67
C ALA A 79 -9.04 12.27 -5.01
N ARG A 80 -8.22 11.74 -5.93
CA ARG A 80 -8.68 11.17 -7.20
C ARG A 80 -8.29 9.70 -7.26
N LEU A 81 -9.26 8.83 -7.52
CA LEU A 81 -9.04 7.41 -7.72
C LEU A 81 -8.99 7.08 -9.22
N ARG A 82 -7.93 6.39 -9.66
CA ARG A 82 -7.80 5.84 -11.01
C ARG A 82 -7.43 4.36 -10.95
N THR A 83 -7.92 3.57 -11.90
CA THR A 83 -7.71 2.12 -11.93
C THR A 83 -6.91 1.74 -13.17
N ILE A 84 -5.84 0.96 -12.98
CA ILE A 84 -5.08 0.28 -14.03
C ILE A 84 -5.28 -1.22 -13.76
N PRO A 85 -6.10 -1.95 -14.53
CA PRO A 85 -6.62 -3.27 -14.14
C PRO A 85 -5.61 -4.43 -14.34
N VAL A 86 -4.39 -4.23 -13.88
CA VAL A 86 -3.26 -5.17 -14.05
C VAL A 86 -2.89 -5.97 -12.80
N GLY A 87 -3.65 -5.83 -11.72
CA GLY A 87 -3.32 -6.42 -10.43
C GLY A 87 -2.50 -5.48 -9.55
N HIS A 88 -1.91 -5.99 -8.47
CA HIS A 88 -1.35 -5.14 -7.42
C HIS A 88 -0.11 -4.34 -7.85
N LEU A 89 0.78 -4.96 -8.65
CA LEU A 89 2.06 -4.38 -9.04
C LEU A 89 1.93 -3.51 -10.31
N ILE A 90 1.03 -2.53 -10.30
CA ILE A 90 0.70 -1.70 -11.48
C ILE A 90 1.91 -1.06 -12.16
N HIS A 91 2.92 -0.65 -11.39
CA HIS A 91 4.15 -0.02 -11.88
C HIS A 91 5.08 -1.00 -12.60
N ARG A 92 4.94 -2.31 -12.34
CA ARG A 92 5.69 -3.38 -13.00
C ARG A 92 4.92 -3.93 -14.21
N GLU A 93 3.63 -4.16 -14.03
CA GLU A 93 2.80 -4.84 -15.04
C GLU A 93 2.28 -3.90 -16.14
N ALA A 94 2.26 -2.58 -15.88
CA ALA A 94 1.92 -1.55 -16.86
C ALA A 94 2.70 -0.25 -16.62
N PRO A 95 4.03 -0.27 -16.77
CA PRO A 95 4.89 0.87 -16.43
C PRO A 95 4.55 2.14 -17.22
N GLU A 96 4.19 2.04 -18.51
CA GLU A 96 3.83 3.18 -19.35
C GLU A 96 2.53 3.84 -18.88
N ALA A 97 1.49 3.03 -18.63
CA ALA A 97 0.21 3.53 -18.14
C ALA A 97 0.34 4.14 -16.74
N PHE A 98 1.10 3.50 -15.86
CA PHE A 98 1.40 4.04 -14.52
C PHE A 98 2.10 5.39 -14.62
N THR A 99 3.17 5.47 -15.43
CA THR A 99 3.96 6.70 -15.59
C THR A 99 3.12 7.83 -16.14
N ALA A 100 2.34 7.58 -17.20
CA ALA A 100 1.46 8.59 -17.79
C ALA A 100 0.54 9.23 -16.75
N VAL A 101 -0.17 8.41 -15.96
CA VAL A 101 -1.11 8.90 -14.93
C VAL A 101 -0.39 9.68 -13.83
N VAL A 102 0.77 9.20 -13.37
CA VAL A 102 1.57 9.90 -12.34
C VAL A 102 2.08 11.25 -12.85
N THR A 103 2.51 11.34 -14.11
CA THR A 103 3.04 12.58 -14.68
C THR A 103 1.97 13.61 -15.04
N GLU A 104 0.74 13.17 -15.35
CA GLU A 104 -0.40 14.06 -15.60
C GLU A 104 -0.88 14.76 -14.32
N PHE A 105 -0.80 14.06 -13.18
CA PHE A 105 -1.41 14.48 -11.92
C PHE A 105 -0.95 15.87 -11.41
N PRO A 106 0.35 16.23 -11.42
CA PRO A 106 0.80 17.56 -11.02
C PRO A 106 0.19 18.70 -11.84
N GLY A 107 -0.13 18.48 -13.12
CA GLY A 107 -0.59 19.50 -14.06
C GLY A 107 -2.09 19.86 -14.02
N GLY A 108 -2.92 19.12 -13.28
CA GLY A 108 -4.36 19.40 -13.20
C GLY A 108 -4.68 20.63 -12.33
N PRO A 109 -5.85 21.28 -12.50
CA PRO A 109 -6.28 22.35 -11.61
C PRO A 109 -6.44 21.82 -10.18
N SER A 110 -5.97 22.59 -9.20
CA SER A 110 -6.31 22.39 -7.79
C SER A 110 -7.72 22.95 -7.57
N ALA A 111 -8.61 22.20 -6.92
CA ALA A 111 -9.89 22.77 -6.51
C ALA A 111 -9.60 23.84 -5.45
N GLY A 112 -9.65 25.10 -5.85
CA GLY A 112 -9.57 26.24 -4.95
C GLY A 112 -10.69 26.17 -3.92
N ARG A 113 -10.35 26.57 -2.68
CA ARG A 113 -11.24 26.61 -1.51
C ARG A 113 -12.49 27.45 -1.76
#